data_AF-A0A5B9FS10-F1
#
_entry.id   AF-A0A5B9FS10-F1
#
_cell.length_a   1.000
_cell.length_b   1.000
_cell.length_c   1.000
_cell.angle_alpha   90.00
_cell.angle_beta   90.00
_cell.angle_gamma   90.00
#
_symmetry.space_group_name_H-M   'P 1'
#
loop_
_entity.id
_entity.type
_entity.pdbx_description
1 polymer ?
#
loop_
_entity_poly.entity_id
_entity_poly.type
_entity_poly.pdbx_seq_one_letter_code
_entity_poly.pdbx_strand_id
1 'polypeptide(L)'
;MRKIILCLVFPLLFTGCLKEDTTLEVMPIHVHGRVTDSYTDEPFNDFKLVVMEFNRESIFSPPGYTEEYIGNVGTVYTDQEGYYDLTFMTTGEGDTYYIYYDYENQDFDSVWTNDISPVKLDQDISNEVNFSFIHLYPATLIINTAPDLEYAPIGIGHYFTYPNLEVIEEAGTQSIREIAISKSYKVEVKFYRELPDETLQKAVFEFPPTNTTAPTEFEINLTNQDFE
;
A
#
# COMPACT_ATOMS: atom_id res chain seq x y z
N MET A 1 -63.05 -51.80 3.86
CA MET A 1 -63.07 -50.55 3.07
C MET A 1 -61.87 -49.70 3.47
N ARG A 2 -61.03 -49.35 2.49
CA ARG A 2 -59.82 -48.54 2.59
C ARG A 2 -60.12 -47.12 3.08
N LYS A 3 -59.36 -46.62 4.05
CA LYS A 3 -59.10 -45.18 4.31
C LYS A 3 -57.69 -45.10 4.94
N ILE A 4 -56.61 -45.11 4.17
CA ILE A 4 -55.84 -43.91 3.73
C ILE A 4 -56.00 -42.73 4.70
N ILE A 5 -55.36 -42.79 5.86
CA ILE A 5 -54.95 -41.61 6.63
C ILE A 5 -53.70 -41.99 7.43
N LEU A 6 -52.49 -41.79 6.87
CA LEU A 6 -51.30 -41.38 7.62
C LEU A 6 -50.12 -41.09 6.65
N CYS A 7 -50.27 -40.12 5.77
CA CYS A 7 -49.18 -39.58 4.93
C CYS A 7 -49.02 -38.06 5.11
N LEU A 8 -49.10 -37.56 6.35
CA LEU A 8 -49.03 -36.12 6.61
C LEU A 8 -48.27 -35.80 7.91
N VAL A 9 -47.10 -36.41 8.12
CA VAL A 9 -46.17 -36.03 9.20
C VAL A 9 -44.72 -35.93 8.69
N PHE A 10 -44.54 -35.44 7.45
CA PHE A 10 -43.19 -35.24 6.91
C PHE A 10 -43.06 -34.06 5.92
N PRO A 11 -43.54 -32.85 6.28
CA PRO A 11 -42.74 -31.69 5.89
C PRO A 11 -42.67 -30.56 6.94
N LEU A 12 -42.88 -30.85 8.23
CA LEU A 12 -42.74 -29.82 9.29
C LEU A 12 -41.32 -29.68 9.86
N LEU A 13 -40.38 -30.55 9.46
CA LEU A 13 -38.96 -30.47 9.85
C LEU A 13 -38.12 -29.54 8.96
N PHE A 14 -38.74 -28.82 8.03
CA PHE A 14 -38.09 -27.74 7.26
C PHE A 14 -38.62 -26.35 7.64
N THR A 15 -39.11 -26.19 8.88
CA THR A 15 -39.21 -24.85 9.46
C THR A 15 -37.78 -24.45 9.85
N GLY A 16 -37.29 -23.43 9.16
CA GLY A 16 -35.86 -23.17 9.04
C GLY A 16 -35.13 -23.00 10.36
N CYS A 17 -33.85 -23.32 10.34
CA CYS A 17 -32.89 -22.44 10.98
C CYS A 17 -33.14 -21.05 10.38
N LEU A 18 -33.98 -20.24 11.03
CA LEU A 18 -33.79 -18.81 10.99
C LEU A 18 -32.32 -18.64 11.38
N LYS A 19 -31.49 -18.24 10.43
CA LYS A 19 -30.13 -17.76 10.71
C LYS A 19 -30.36 -16.74 11.81
N GLU A 20 -29.93 -17.07 13.03
CA GLU A 20 -30.10 -16.22 14.18
C GLU A 20 -29.51 -14.88 13.75
N ASP A 21 -30.35 -13.84 13.76
CA ASP A 21 -29.95 -12.51 13.35
C ASP A 21 -29.07 -11.97 14.48
N THR A 22 -27.86 -12.49 14.57
CA THR A 22 -26.83 -12.11 15.54
C THR A 22 -26.25 -10.79 15.07
N THR A 23 -27.10 -9.76 15.05
CA THR A 23 -26.64 -8.38 15.04
C THR A 23 -25.83 -8.19 16.31
N LEU A 24 -24.56 -7.84 16.13
CA LEU A 24 -23.64 -7.59 17.24
C LEU A 24 -24.01 -6.25 17.89
N GLU A 25 -23.58 -6.06 19.13
CA GLU A 25 -23.85 -4.83 19.86
C GLU A 25 -23.19 -3.63 19.17
N VAL A 26 -23.97 -2.59 18.90
CA VAL A 26 -23.48 -1.32 18.36
C VAL A 26 -22.83 -0.54 19.50
N MET A 27 -21.52 -0.31 19.42
CA MET A 27 -20.73 0.33 20.46
C MET A 27 -19.70 1.30 19.87
N PRO A 28 -19.30 2.34 20.63
CA PRO A 28 -18.22 3.22 20.22
C PRO A 28 -16.87 2.54 20.40
N ILE A 29 -15.99 2.66 19.41
CA ILE A 29 -14.58 2.28 19.50
C ILE A 29 -13.74 3.53 19.29
N HIS A 30 -12.74 3.71 20.15
CA HIS A 30 -11.81 4.83 20.10
C HIS A 30 -10.43 4.36 19.64
N VAL A 31 -9.86 5.10 18.68
CA VAL A 31 -8.50 4.90 18.16
C VAL A 31 -7.81 6.24 17.97
N HIS A 32 -6.57 6.34 18.41
CA HIS A 32 -5.74 7.51 18.28
C HIS A 32 -4.28 7.14 18.03
N GLY A 33 -3.48 8.10 17.62
CA GLY A 33 -2.04 7.90 17.46
C GLY A 33 -1.40 8.99 16.62
N ARG A 34 -0.24 8.68 16.05
CA ARG A 34 0.55 9.59 15.22
C ARG A 34 1.06 8.89 13.96
N VAL A 35 1.16 9.63 12.87
CA VAL A 35 1.76 9.20 11.61
C VAL A 35 3.03 10.01 11.37
N THR A 36 4.19 9.35 11.27
CA THR A 36 5.49 10.01 11.13
C THR A 36 6.40 9.37 10.10
N ASP A 37 7.38 10.15 9.63
CA ASP A 37 8.48 9.66 8.82
C ASP A 37 9.37 8.70 9.62
N SER A 38 9.67 7.53 9.06
CA SER A 38 10.47 6.49 9.70
C SER A 38 11.91 6.88 9.98
N TYR A 39 12.42 7.94 9.35
CA TYR A 39 13.80 8.40 9.48
C TYR A 39 13.90 9.78 10.12
N THR A 40 13.00 10.71 9.79
CA THR A 40 13.08 12.09 10.26
C THR A 40 12.16 12.41 11.43
N ASP A 41 11.22 11.52 11.77
CA ASP A 41 10.10 11.77 12.70
C ASP A 41 9.23 12.98 12.29
N GLU A 42 9.35 13.42 11.03
CA GLU A 42 8.52 14.48 10.50
C GLU A 42 7.07 13.99 10.39
N PRO A 43 6.10 14.81 10.79
CA PRO A 43 4.70 14.40 10.75
C PRO A 43 4.17 14.34 9.33
N PHE A 44 3.33 13.35 9.05
CA PHE A 44 2.47 13.38 7.88
C PHE A 44 1.23 14.19 8.21
N ASN A 45 1.05 15.35 7.56
CA ASN A 45 -0.11 16.22 7.75
C ASN A 45 -1.24 15.88 6.76
N ASP A 46 -2.49 16.08 7.19
CA ASP A 46 -3.68 15.81 6.35
C ASP A 46 -3.70 14.38 5.78
N PHE A 47 -3.12 13.44 6.53
CA PHE A 47 -2.93 12.06 6.10
C PHE A 47 -4.18 11.24 6.45
N LYS A 48 -4.81 10.68 5.42
CA LYS A 48 -6.08 9.96 5.56
C LYS A 48 -5.89 8.55 6.08
N LEU A 49 -6.52 8.25 7.21
CA LEU A 49 -6.69 6.90 7.76
C LEU A 49 -8.17 6.50 7.69
N VAL A 50 -8.40 5.21 7.47
CA VAL A 50 -9.73 4.62 7.33
C VAL A 50 -9.84 3.43 8.28
N VAL A 51 -11.02 3.24 8.85
CA VAL A 51 -11.36 2.05 9.64
C VAL A 51 -12.30 1.18 8.83
N MET A 52 -11.92 -0.08 8.64
CA MET A 52 -12.71 -1.11 7.98
C MET A 52 -13.34 -2.05 9.00
N GLU A 53 -14.53 -2.53 8.67
CA GLU A 53 -15.23 -3.59 9.37
C GLU A 53 -15.23 -4.86 8.52
N PHE A 54 -15.00 -6.00 9.18
CA PHE A 54 -14.99 -7.33 8.61
C PHE A 54 -15.79 -8.29 9.49
N ASN A 55 -16.25 -9.39 8.89
CA ASN A 55 -16.79 -10.55 9.58
C ASN A 55 -15.79 -11.69 9.52
N ARG A 56 -15.41 -12.25 10.66
CA ARG A 56 -14.56 -13.45 10.67
C ARG A 56 -15.34 -14.64 10.12
N GLU A 57 -14.91 -15.17 8.98
CA GLU A 57 -15.42 -16.44 8.51
C GLU A 57 -15.10 -17.55 9.51
N SER A 58 -16.07 -18.45 9.67
CA SER A 58 -16.04 -19.62 10.53
C SER A 58 -14.70 -20.38 10.49
N ILE A 59 -14.34 -20.96 11.64
CA ILE A 59 -13.21 -21.88 11.93
C ILE A 59 -13.02 -23.08 10.96
N PHE A 60 -13.83 -23.20 9.90
CA PHE A 60 -13.75 -24.22 8.86
C PHE A 60 -13.25 -23.72 7.49
N SER A 61 -12.91 -22.44 7.32
CA SER A 61 -12.38 -21.93 6.05
C SER A 61 -10.90 -22.33 5.83
N PRO A 62 -10.49 -22.67 4.60
CA PRO A 62 -9.11 -23.04 4.28
C PRO A 62 -8.14 -21.87 4.54
N PRO A 63 -6.84 -22.15 4.79
CA PRO A 63 -5.88 -21.10 5.13
C PRO A 63 -5.66 -20.16 3.94
N GLY A 64 -5.94 -18.86 4.14
CA GLY A 64 -5.60 -17.83 3.14
C GLY A 64 -6.34 -16.50 3.33
N TYR A 65 -7.64 -16.51 3.58
CA TYR A 65 -8.46 -15.32 3.79
C TYR A 65 -9.66 -15.70 4.65
N THR A 66 -9.65 -15.29 5.92
CA THR A 66 -10.66 -15.73 6.90
C THR A 66 -11.62 -14.63 7.31
N GLU A 67 -11.66 -13.51 6.58
CA GLU A 67 -12.44 -12.33 6.97
C GLU A 67 -13.14 -11.72 5.74
N GLU A 68 -14.46 -11.59 5.82
CA GLU A 68 -15.33 -10.98 4.80
C GLU A 68 -15.41 -9.48 5.04
N TYR A 69 -15.00 -8.66 4.07
CA TYR A 69 -15.10 -7.20 4.17
C TYR A 69 -16.55 -6.73 4.12
N ILE A 70 -16.94 -5.90 5.09
CA ILE A 70 -18.28 -5.31 5.17
C ILE A 70 -18.27 -3.89 4.62
N GLY A 71 -17.38 -3.04 5.12
CA GLY A 71 -17.37 -1.63 4.74
C GLY A 71 -16.41 -0.77 5.56
N ASN A 72 -16.30 0.49 5.13
CA ASN A 72 -15.60 1.54 5.87
C ASN A 72 -16.55 2.15 6.90
N VAL A 73 -16.13 2.17 8.16
CA VAL A 73 -16.93 2.63 9.31
C VAL A 73 -16.37 3.88 9.99
N GLY A 74 -15.16 4.28 9.61
CA GLY A 74 -14.51 5.48 10.13
C GLY A 74 -13.51 6.07 9.16
N THR A 75 -13.31 7.39 9.22
CA THR A 75 -12.27 8.09 8.48
C THR A 75 -11.77 9.26 9.32
N VAL A 76 -10.47 9.44 9.36
CA VAL A 76 -9.81 10.53 10.09
C VAL A 76 -8.61 11.03 9.29
N TYR A 77 -8.28 12.30 9.47
CA TYR A 77 -7.09 12.92 8.90
C TYR A 77 -6.18 13.35 10.04
N THR A 78 -4.87 13.25 9.82
CA THR A 78 -3.90 13.75 10.79
C THR A 78 -3.86 15.28 10.82
N ASP A 79 -3.56 15.83 11.99
CA ASP A 79 -3.28 17.26 12.14
C ASP A 79 -1.88 17.65 11.63
N GLN A 80 -1.47 18.90 11.85
CA GLN A 80 -0.17 19.42 11.41
C GLN A 80 1.03 18.76 12.12
N GLU A 81 0.80 18.13 13.27
CA GLU A 81 1.81 17.42 14.06
C GLU A 81 1.73 15.91 13.86
N GLY A 82 0.89 15.46 12.91
CA GLY A 82 0.73 14.07 12.52
C GLY A 82 -0.19 13.26 13.43
N TYR A 83 -0.84 13.89 14.41
CA TYR A 83 -1.73 13.20 15.34
C TYR A 83 -3.12 13.00 14.74
N TYR A 84 -3.77 11.91 15.11
CA TYR A 84 -5.17 11.65 14.81
C TYR A 84 -5.89 11.09 16.02
N ASP A 85 -7.19 11.36 16.10
CA ASP A 85 -8.09 10.93 17.18
C ASP A 85 -9.47 10.68 16.56
N LEU A 86 -9.96 9.44 16.67
CA LEU A 86 -11.20 8.99 16.06
C LEU A 86 -11.99 8.14 17.04
N THR A 87 -13.23 8.54 17.30
CA THR A 87 -14.27 7.65 17.82
C THR A 87 -15.25 7.32 16.72
N PHE A 88 -15.46 6.04 16.42
CA PHE A 88 -16.45 5.57 15.45
C PHE A 88 -17.44 4.60 16.11
N MET A 89 -18.60 4.40 15.51
CA MET A 89 -19.59 3.43 15.96
C MET A 89 -19.49 2.17 15.10
N THR A 90 -19.50 1.00 15.73
CA THR A 90 -19.66 -0.28 15.01
C THR A 90 -21.01 -0.33 14.30
N THR A 91 -21.12 -1.05 13.18
CA THR A 91 -22.43 -1.23 12.50
C THR A 91 -23.25 -2.36 13.13
N GLY A 92 -22.56 -3.29 13.80
CA GLY A 92 -23.15 -4.53 14.32
C GLY A 92 -23.25 -5.64 13.27
N GLU A 93 -22.77 -5.40 12.04
CA GLU A 93 -22.76 -6.39 10.96
C GLU A 93 -21.47 -7.25 10.98
N GLY A 94 -20.38 -6.73 11.57
CA GLY A 94 -19.07 -7.37 11.67
C GLY A 94 -18.48 -7.42 13.07
N ASP A 95 -17.52 -8.32 13.26
CA ASP A 95 -16.89 -8.62 14.55
C ASP A 95 -15.42 -8.22 14.63
N THR A 96 -14.85 -7.75 13.52
CA THR A 96 -13.42 -7.44 13.42
C THR A 96 -13.22 -6.10 12.74
N TYR A 97 -12.36 -5.26 13.31
CA TYR A 97 -12.12 -3.90 12.85
C TYR A 97 -10.62 -3.68 12.64
N TYR A 98 -10.27 -2.97 11.58
CA TYR A 98 -8.89 -2.60 11.31
C TYR A 98 -8.77 -1.13 10.93
N ILE A 99 -7.70 -0.47 11.39
CA ILE A 99 -7.29 0.83 10.89
C ILE A 99 -6.13 0.66 9.91
N TYR A 100 -6.17 1.43 8.82
CA TYR A 100 -5.16 1.42 7.77
C TYR A 100 -5.14 2.77 7.05
N TYR A 101 -4.13 3.00 6.22
CA TYR A 101 -4.08 4.17 5.36
C TYR A 101 -4.77 3.91 4.02
N ASP A 102 -5.43 4.93 3.48
CA ASP A 102 -6.21 4.80 2.24
C ASP A 102 -5.32 4.84 0.98
N TYR A 103 -4.97 3.67 0.46
CA TYR A 103 -4.16 3.51 -0.75
C TYR A 103 -4.78 4.08 -2.02
N GLU A 104 -6.11 4.13 -2.12
CA GLU A 104 -6.79 4.46 -3.38
C GLU A 104 -6.94 5.98 -3.59
N ASN A 105 -6.91 6.76 -2.50
CA ASN A 105 -7.15 8.20 -2.53
C ASN A 105 -5.95 9.04 -2.08
N GLN A 106 -4.84 8.43 -1.71
CA GLN A 106 -3.59 9.15 -1.46
C GLN A 106 -2.73 9.15 -2.73
N ASP A 107 -2.07 10.28 -3.01
CA ASP A 107 -1.05 10.37 -4.05
C ASP A 107 0.05 9.36 -3.72
N PHE A 108 -0.03 8.18 -4.35
CA PHE A 108 0.89 7.05 -4.20
C PHE A 108 2.37 7.47 -4.38
N ASP A 109 2.59 8.61 -5.03
CA ASP A 109 3.89 9.19 -5.33
C ASP A 109 4.52 9.94 -4.13
N SER A 110 3.78 10.14 -3.02
CA SER A 110 4.23 10.97 -1.89
C SER A 110 4.62 10.16 -0.65
N VAL A 111 4.19 8.90 -0.54
CA VAL A 111 4.37 8.08 0.68
C VAL A 111 4.77 6.66 0.31
N TRP A 112 5.72 6.09 1.06
CA TRP A 112 6.12 4.71 0.86
C TRP A 112 6.24 3.93 2.17
N THR A 113 5.93 2.64 2.12
CA THR A 113 6.11 1.70 3.24
C THR A 113 6.35 0.28 2.76
N ASN A 114 7.12 -0.48 3.52
CA ASN A 114 7.21 -1.94 3.38
C ASN A 114 6.07 -2.67 4.10
N ASP A 115 5.45 -2.02 5.09
CA ASP A 115 4.39 -2.61 5.88
C ASP A 115 3.07 -1.98 5.51
N ILE A 116 2.35 -2.73 4.67
CA ILE A 116 1.02 -2.39 4.20
C ILE A 116 -0.09 -2.96 5.09
N SER A 117 0.30 -3.63 6.19
CA SER A 117 -0.63 -4.46 6.95
C SER A 117 -1.59 -3.59 7.76
N PRO A 118 -2.91 -3.81 7.64
CA PRO A 118 -3.89 -3.13 8.47
C PRO A 118 -3.72 -3.54 9.93
N VAL A 119 -3.91 -2.60 10.87
CA VAL A 119 -3.77 -2.84 12.31
C VAL A 119 -5.12 -3.16 12.91
N LYS A 120 -5.23 -4.35 13.52
CA LYS A 120 -6.48 -4.79 14.18
C LYS A 120 -6.76 -3.92 15.41
N LEU A 121 -8.02 -3.53 15.58
CA LEU A 121 -8.49 -2.78 16.73
C LEU A 121 -9.19 -3.70 17.74
N ASP A 122 -8.91 -3.46 19.01
CA ASP A 122 -9.63 -4.07 20.13
C ASP A 122 -10.87 -3.23 20.45
N GLN A 123 -12.03 -3.88 20.60
CA GLN A 123 -13.31 -3.17 20.79
C GLN A 123 -13.49 -2.63 22.21
N ASP A 124 -12.86 -3.27 23.21
CA ASP A 124 -13.09 -2.98 24.63
C ASP A 124 -12.16 -1.91 25.23
N ILE A 125 -11.22 -1.38 24.43
CA ILE A 125 -10.20 -0.43 24.90
C ILE A 125 -10.03 0.76 23.95
N SER A 126 -9.38 1.80 24.46
CA SER A 126 -8.81 2.86 23.62
C SER A 126 -7.57 2.33 22.92
N ASN A 127 -7.57 2.35 21.59
CA ASN A 127 -6.47 1.84 20.78
C ASN A 127 -5.47 2.96 20.49
N GLU A 128 -4.21 2.79 20.86
CA GLU A 128 -3.11 3.65 20.42
C GLU A 128 -2.37 2.98 19.27
N VAL A 129 -2.46 3.54 18.07
CA VAL A 129 -1.86 2.97 16.85
C VAL A 129 -1.00 4.03 16.16
N ASN A 130 0.31 3.82 16.14
CA ASN A 130 1.24 4.70 15.45
C ASN A 130 1.63 4.10 14.10
N PHE A 131 1.70 4.94 13.07
CA PHE A 131 2.14 4.55 11.74
C PHE A 131 3.47 5.23 11.41
N SER A 132 4.34 4.48 10.72
CA SER A 132 5.63 4.99 10.28
C SER A 132 5.81 4.72 8.80
N PHE A 133 5.99 5.79 8.02
CA PHE A 133 6.12 5.74 6.56
C PHE A 133 7.33 6.54 6.10
N ILE A 134 7.64 6.54 4.80
CA ILE A 134 8.69 7.35 4.20
C ILE A 134 8.04 8.47 3.39
N HIS A 135 8.41 9.73 3.64
CA HIS A 135 8.07 10.82 2.74
C HIS A 135 8.86 10.70 1.44
N LEU A 136 8.14 10.67 0.34
CA LEU A 136 8.67 10.77 -1.00
C LEU A 136 8.42 12.16 -1.56
N TYR A 137 9.38 12.63 -2.35
CA TYR A 137 9.40 13.92 -3.00
C TYR A 137 9.70 13.70 -4.48
N PRO A 138 9.01 14.39 -5.39
CA PRO A 138 9.30 14.27 -6.81
C PRO A 138 10.69 14.84 -7.12
N ALA A 139 11.40 14.16 -8.02
CA ALA A 139 12.67 14.57 -8.57
C ALA A 139 12.71 14.30 -10.08
N THR A 140 13.41 15.17 -10.80
CA THR A 140 13.62 15.01 -12.24
C THR A 140 14.92 14.24 -12.47
N LEU A 141 14.83 13.15 -13.22
CA LEU A 141 15.97 12.35 -13.65
C LEU A 141 16.21 12.57 -15.15
N ILE A 142 17.36 13.19 -15.47
CA ILE A 142 17.83 13.43 -16.83
C ILE A 142 18.86 12.34 -17.16
N ILE A 143 18.62 11.60 -18.24
CA ILE A 143 19.46 10.48 -18.67
C ILE A 143 19.94 10.78 -20.08
N ASN A 144 21.24 11.01 -20.24
CA ASN A 144 21.89 11.14 -21.54
C ASN A 144 22.61 9.83 -21.85
N THR A 145 22.27 9.18 -22.97
CA THR A 145 22.99 7.99 -23.44
C THR A 145 24.08 8.38 -24.44
N ALA A 146 25.25 7.75 -24.34
CA ALA A 146 26.32 7.95 -25.31
C ALA A 146 25.87 7.49 -26.71
N PRO A 147 26.31 8.16 -27.81
CA PRO A 147 25.92 7.77 -29.17
C PRO A 147 26.37 6.38 -29.59
N ASP A 148 27.43 5.85 -28.99
CA ASP A 148 28.00 4.53 -29.23
C ASP A 148 27.57 3.49 -28.18
N LEU A 149 26.60 3.80 -27.33
CA LEU A 149 26.08 2.88 -26.33
C LEU A 149 25.45 1.65 -27.00
N GLU A 150 25.91 0.46 -26.63
CA GLU A 150 25.49 -0.80 -27.25
C GLU A 150 24.37 -1.49 -26.43
N TYR A 151 23.65 -2.40 -27.11
CA TYR A 151 22.67 -3.31 -26.52
C TYR A 151 21.46 -2.65 -25.86
N ALA A 152 20.89 -1.63 -26.52
CA ALA A 152 19.52 -1.20 -26.23
C ALA A 152 18.51 -2.31 -26.62
N PRO A 153 17.33 -2.40 -25.96
CA PRO A 153 16.78 -1.45 -24.99
C PRO A 153 17.42 -1.56 -23.60
N ILE A 154 17.45 -0.44 -22.88
CA ILE A 154 17.98 -0.35 -21.52
C ILE A 154 16.83 -0.20 -20.53
N GLY A 155 16.65 -1.19 -19.66
CA GLY A 155 15.70 -1.14 -18.56
C GLY A 155 16.18 -0.21 -17.45
N ILE A 156 15.24 0.51 -16.82
CA ILE A 156 15.52 1.40 -15.70
C ILE A 156 14.84 0.84 -14.45
N GLY A 157 15.60 0.66 -13.37
CA GLY A 157 15.12 0.28 -12.07
C GLY A 157 15.29 1.41 -11.06
N HIS A 158 14.22 1.74 -10.35
CA HIS A 158 14.24 2.68 -9.23
C HIS A 158 13.29 2.20 -8.14
N TYR A 159 13.78 2.10 -6.90
CA TYR A 159 13.07 1.37 -5.83
C TYR A 159 11.69 1.97 -5.48
N PHE A 160 11.56 3.30 -5.49
CA PHE A 160 10.33 4.00 -5.09
C PHE A 160 9.39 4.36 -6.26
N THR A 161 9.79 4.08 -7.50
CA THR A 161 9.03 4.50 -8.71
C THR A 161 8.74 3.31 -9.64
N TYR A 162 9.06 2.10 -9.20
CA TYR A 162 8.80 0.87 -9.94
C TYR A 162 7.31 0.48 -9.82
N PRO A 163 6.62 0.02 -10.89
CA PRO A 163 7.17 -0.50 -12.15
C PRO A 163 7.23 0.45 -13.36
N ASN A 164 7.01 1.76 -13.21
CA ASN A 164 6.57 2.61 -14.33
C ASN A 164 7.66 3.38 -15.10
N LEU A 165 8.93 2.96 -15.06
CA LEU A 165 9.98 3.63 -15.84
C LEU A 165 10.12 3.00 -17.22
N GLU A 166 9.72 3.75 -18.26
CA GLU A 166 9.88 3.37 -19.66
C GLU A 166 11.36 3.13 -19.99
N VAL A 167 11.62 2.03 -20.69
CA VAL A 167 12.95 1.65 -21.19
C VAL A 167 13.51 2.70 -22.13
N ILE A 168 14.83 2.72 -22.29
CA ILE A 168 15.51 3.56 -23.28
C ILE A 168 15.76 2.71 -24.53
N GLU A 169 15.03 3.01 -25.60
CA GLU A 169 15.04 2.22 -26.84
C GLU A 169 16.26 2.48 -27.73
N GLU A 170 16.83 3.70 -27.67
CA GLU A 170 17.88 4.14 -28.59
C GLU A 170 19.02 4.86 -27.85
N ALA A 171 20.25 4.57 -28.29
CA ALA A 171 21.47 5.26 -27.85
C ALA A 171 21.57 6.69 -28.41
N GLY A 172 22.42 7.53 -27.82
CA GLY A 172 22.60 8.92 -28.24
C GLY A 172 21.39 9.83 -27.98
N THR A 173 20.47 9.40 -27.11
CA THR A 173 19.24 10.12 -26.78
C THR A 173 19.30 10.73 -25.39
N GLN A 174 18.54 11.80 -25.21
CA GLN A 174 18.20 12.32 -23.89
C GLN A 174 16.80 11.84 -23.52
N SER A 175 16.66 11.31 -22.32
CA SER A 175 15.40 10.89 -21.71
C SER A 175 15.23 11.62 -20.39
N ILE A 176 14.06 12.21 -20.16
CA ILE A 176 13.69 12.83 -18.90
C ILE A 176 12.64 11.94 -18.24
N ARG A 177 12.77 11.70 -16.94
CA ARG A 177 11.86 10.90 -16.13
C ARG A 177 11.55 11.65 -14.83
N GLU A 178 10.39 11.39 -14.27
CA GLU A 178 10.08 11.76 -12.89
C GLU A 178 10.28 10.52 -12.01
N ILE A 179 10.96 10.72 -10.88
CA ILE A 179 11.16 9.69 -9.86
C ILE A 179 10.80 10.25 -8.49
N ALA A 180 10.38 9.38 -7.57
CA ALA A 180 10.02 9.75 -6.21
C ALA A 180 11.16 9.40 -5.26
N ILE A 181 11.72 10.35 -4.51
CA ILE A 181 12.90 10.14 -3.66
C ILE A 181 12.62 10.54 -2.22
N SER A 182 13.34 9.98 -1.25
CA SER A 182 13.43 10.63 0.06
C SER A 182 14.64 11.55 0.09
N LYS A 183 14.51 12.59 0.89
CA LYS A 183 15.60 13.50 1.23
C LYS A 183 16.62 12.90 2.19
N SER A 184 16.31 11.78 2.83
CA SER A 184 17.05 11.25 3.99
C SER A 184 17.93 10.03 3.68
N TYR A 185 17.75 9.40 2.52
CA TYR A 185 18.56 8.25 2.08
C TYR A 185 19.21 8.48 0.73
N LYS A 186 20.23 7.67 0.45
CA LYS A 186 20.83 7.61 -0.88
C LYS A 186 19.82 7.07 -1.90
N VAL A 187 19.81 7.67 -3.07
CA VAL A 187 18.95 7.23 -4.18
C VAL A 187 19.80 6.40 -5.12
N GLU A 188 19.34 5.20 -5.47
CA GLU A 188 19.99 4.32 -6.45
C GLU A 188 19.13 4.23 -7.70
N VAL A 189 19.70 4.58 -8.86
CA VAL A 189 19.11 4.33 -10.17
C VAL A 189 19.92 3.24 -10.86
N LYS A 190 19.24 2.18 -11.28
CA LYS A 190 19.85 0.99 -11.88
C LYS A 190 19.47 0.91 -13.35
N PHE A 191 20.43 0.58 -14.20
CA PHE A 191 20.21 0.36 -15.63
C PHE A 191 20.57 -1.07 -15.96
N TYR A 192 19.76 -1.71 -16.79
CA TYR A 192 19.91 -3.11 -17.15
C TYR A 192 19.90 -3.25 -18.67
N ARG A 193 20.78 -4.08 -19.21
CA ARG A 193 20.77 -4.47 -20.62
C ARG A 193 21.13 -5.94 -20.76
N GLU A 194 20.67 -6.56 -21.84
CA GLU A 194 20.95 -7.96 -22.15
C GLU A 194 21.89 -8.04 -23.36
N LEU A 195 22.96 -8.81 -23.22
CA LEU A 195 23.90 -9.08 -24.29
C LEU A 195 23.35 -10.16 -25.25
N PRO A 196 23.92 -10.32 -26.46
CA PRO A 196 23.46 -11.34 -27.40
C PRO A 196 23.58 -12.79 -26.91
N ASP A 197 24.37 -13.03 -25.86
CA ASP A 197 24.52 -14.32 -25.19
C ASP A 197 23.60 -14.49 -23.98
N GLU A 198 22.59 -13.61 -23.84
CA GLU A 198 21.62 -13.56 -22.75
C GLU A 198 22.22 -13.16 -21.38
N THR A 199 23.48 -12.72 -21.35
CA THR A 199 24.09 -12.18 -20.12
C THR A 199 23.49 -10.81 -19.81
N LEU A 200 23.01 -10.64 -18.58
CA LEU A 200 22.55 -9.35 -18.07
C LEU A 200 23.73 -8.54 -17.53
N GLN A 201 23.87 -7.30 -18.02
CA GLN A 201 24.76 -6.31 -17.43
C GLN A 201 23.99 -5.25 -16.68
N LYS A 202 24.64 -4.64 -15.69
CA LYS A 202 24.02 -3.61 -14.85
C LYS A 202 24.94 -2.41 -14.64
N ALA A 203 24.39 -1.20 -14.79
CA ALA A 203 25.01 0.03 -14.29
C ALA A 203 24.23 0.55 -13.07
N VAL A 204 24.91 1.12 -12.08
CA VAL A 204 24.30 1.66 -10.86
C VAL A 204 24.82 3.06 -10.61
N PHE A 205 23.92 4.03 -10.52
CA PHE A 205 24.22 5.41 -10.15
C PHE A 205 23.65 5.69 -8.78
N GLU A 206 24.48 6.23 -7.89
CA GLU A 206 24.08 6.61 -6.54
C GLU A 206 24.10 8.13 -6.37
N PHE A 207 23.01 8.68 -5.84
CA PHE A 207 22.92 10.07 -5.45
C PHE A 207 22.83 10.20 -3.92
N PRO A 208 23.55 11.17 -3.32
CA PRO A 208 23.48 11.40 -1.88
C PRO A 208 22.08 11.90 -1.47
N PRO A 209 21.72 11.78 -0.17
CA PRO A 209 20.52 12.39 0.37
C PRO A 209 20.48 13.89 0.08
N THR A 210 19.34 14.39 -0.39
CA THR A 210 19.18 15.79 -0.80
C THR A 210 19.00 16.74 0.38
N ASN A 211 18.45 16.23 1.50
CA ASN A 211 18.11 16.99 2.71
C ASN A 211 17.28 18.27 2.45
N THR A 212 16.52 18.31 1.36
CA THR A 212 15.68 19.45 0.96
C THR A 212 14.32 18.97 0.44
N THR A 213 13.31 19.82 0.59
CA THR A 213 11.97 19.63 -0.01
C THR A 213 11.83 20.36 -1.34
N ALA A 214 12.85 21.10 -1.78
CA ALA A 214 12.87 21.74 -3.08
C ALA A 214 12.97 20.69 -4.20
N PRO A 215 12.41 20.98 -5.40
CA PRO A 215 12.60 20.12 -6.56
C PRO A 215 14.08 19.82 -6.78
N THR A 216 14.39 18.53 -6.92
CA THR A 216 15.76 18.06 -7.15
C THR A 216 15.89 17.52 -8.56
N GLU A 217 17.01 17.82 -9.20
CA GLU A 217 17.37 17.28 -10.50
C GLU A 217 18.61 16.39 -10.37
N PHE A 218 18.58 15.24 -11.04
CA PHE A 218 19.70 14.34 -11.17
C PHE A 218 20.03 14.15 -12.64
N GLU A 219 21.32 14.16 -12.97
CA GLU A 219 21.80 13.94 -14.33
C GLU A 219 22.71 12.73 -14.38
N ILE A 220 22.42 11.83 -15.33
CA ILE A 220 23.19 10.61 -15.60
C ILE A 220 23.69 10.67 -17.04
N ASN A 221 24.99 10.42 -17.21
CA ASN A 221 25.60 10.22 -18.52
C ASN A 221 26.01 8.75 -18.63
N LEU A 222 25.24 7.98 -19.39
CA LEU A 222 25.34 6.53 -19.47
C LEU A 222 26.17 6.09 -20.67
N THR A 223 27.21 5.30 -20.42
CA THR A 223 28.19 4.81 -21.40
C THR A 223 28.35 3.29 -21.31
N ASN A 224 29.02 2.68 -22.29
CA ASN A 224 29.31 1.24 -22.26
C ASN A 224 30.18 0.81 -21.06
N GLN A 225 31.00 1.72 -20.51
CA GLN A 225 31.93 1.41 -19.42
C GLN A 225 31.25 1.32 -18.05
N ASP A 226 30.03 1.85 -17.94
CA ASP A 226 29.27 1.85 -16.68
C ASP A 226 28.60 0.49 -16.41
N PHE A 227 28.50 -0.37 -17.44
CA PHE A 227 27.86 -1.68 -17.36
C PHE A 227 28.86 -2.77 -17.00
N GLU A 228 28.65 -3.37 -15.83
CA GLU A 228 29.36 -4.57 -15.36
C GLU A 228 28.57 -5.84 -15.69
#